data_AF-G3SMJ2-F1
#
_entry.id   AF-G3SMJ2-F1
#
_cell.length_a   1.000
_cell.length_b   1.000
_cell.length_c   1.000
_cell.angle_alpha   90.00
_cell.angle_beta   90.00
_cell.angle_gamma   90.00
#
_symmetry.space_group_name_H-M   'P 1'
#
loop_
_entity.id
_entity.type
_entity.pdbx_description
1 polymer ?
#
loop_
_entity_poly.entity_id
_entity_poly.type
_entity_poly.pdbx_seq_one_letter_code
_entity_poly.pdbx_strand_id
1 'polypeptide(L)'
;QITGIWYVKAMVANKNLPLEKRPKKVSPLTVTALEGGDLEASFTFLKKDQCHEKGIVMERVGDPGKYIAKGGKKHIYLQELPVKDHYIILGECQHDERTFHMGKLLGRSLDVNVEALEEFRKFTQLCLVRHLLKRAFFVPTENCIPESE
;
A
#
# COMPACT_ATOMS: atom_id res chain seq x y z
N GLN A 1 5.30 15.25 -5.13
CA GLN A 1 4.68 15.27 -3.79
C GLN A 1 3.55 14.25 -3.76
N ILE A 2 3.50 13.41 -2.72
CA ILE A 2 2.62 12.23 -2.63
C ILE A 2 1.16 12.56 -2.28
N THR A 3 0.81 13.81 -2.02
CA THR A 3 -0.56 14.18 -1.62
C THR A 3 -1.57 14.02 -2.76
N GLY A 4 -2.83 13.81 -2.38
CA GLY A 4 -3.97 13.64 -3.28
C GLY A 4 -4.42 12.19 -3.41
N ILE A 5 -5.17 11.92 -4.47
CA ILE A 5 -5.80 10.61 -4.73
C ILE A 5 -4.83 9.69 -5.48
N TRP A 6 -4.80 8.43 -5.07
CA TRP A 6 -3.97 7.36 -5.65
C TRP A 6 -4.74 6.06 -5.78
N TYR A 7 -4.44 5.30 -6.82
CA TYR A 7 -5.04 4.01 -7.10
C TYR A 7 -4.05 2.88 -6.87
N VAL A 8 -4.46 1.86 -6.12
CA VAL A 8 -3.64 0.67 -5.90
C VAL A 8 -3.68 -0.21 -7.15
N LYS A 9 -2.60 -0.22 -7.92
CA LYS A 9 -2.51 -0.99 -9.18
C LYS A 9 -2.12 -2.45 -8.95
N ALA A 10 -1.19 -2.68 -8.02
CA ALA A 10 -0.70 -4.03 -7.73
C ALA A 10 -0.28 -4.16 -6.28
N MET A 11 -0.39 -5.37 -5.74
CA MET A 11 0.08 -5.70 -4.40
C MET A 11 0.90 -6.99 -4.38
N VAL A 12 1.93 -7.00 -3.55
CA VAL A 12 2.74 -8.18 -3.20
C VAL A 12 2.89 -8.28 -1.69
N ALA A 13 3.02 -9.48 -1.14
CA ALA A 13 3.25 -9.66 0.29
C ALA A 13 4.11 -10.89 0.58
N ASN A 14 4.91 -10.84 1.65
CA ASN A 14 5.71 -11.98 2.09
C ASN A 14 4.87 -12.96 2.93
N LYS A 15 4.94 -14.26 2.59
CA LYS A 15 4.07 -15.35 3.09
C LYS A 15 2.66 -15.33 2.49
N ASN A 16 2.08 -16.54 2.39
CA ASN A 16 0.71 -16.77 1.97
C ASN A 16 -0.26 -16.09 2.93
N LEU A 17 -0.51 -14.80 2.74
CA LEU A 17 -1.73 -14.15 3.22
C LEU A 17 -2.87 -15.03 2.71
N PRO A 18 -3.64 -15.69 3.61
CA PRO A 18 -4.78 -16.49 3.21
C PRO A 18 -5.63 -15.67 2.25
N LEU A 19 -6.14 -16.30 1.18
CA LEU A 19 -6.96 -15.60 0.18
C LEU A 19 -8.08 -14.79 0.86
N GLU A 20 -8.69 -15.33 1.91
CA GLU A 20 -9.72 -14.67 2.73
C GLU A 20 -9.26 -13.41 3.47
N LYS A 21 -7.95 -13.28 3.73
CA LYS A 21 -7.37 -12.10 4.39
C LYS A 21 -6.92 -11.04 3.38
N ARG A 22 -6.90 -11.35 2.09
CA ARG A 22 -6.57 -10.38 1.03
C ARG A 22 -7.80 -9.50 0.75
N PRO A 23 -7.63 -8.19 0.57
CA PRO A 23 -8.73 -7.34 0.15
C PRO A 23 -9.19 -7.76 -1.25
N LYS A 24 -10.51 -7.92 -1.43
CA LYS A 24 -11.12 -8.21 -2.74
C LYS A 24 -11.18 -6.96 -3.61
N LYS A 25 -11.45 -5.80 -2.99
CA LYS A 25 -11.51 -4.48 -3.63
C LYS A 25 -10.92 -3.43 -2.67
N VAL A 26 -10.33 -2.37 -3.22
CA VAL A 26 -9.79 -1.25 -2.46
C VAL A 26 -10.22 0.04 -3.16
N SER A 27 -10.73 1.01 -2.40
CA SER A 27 -11.04 2.34 -2.92
C SER A 27 -9.75 3.09 -3.29
N PRO A 28 -9.87 4.20 -4.03
CA PRO A 28 -8.75 5.14 -4.12
C PRO A 28 -8.28 5.52 -2.72
N LEU A 29 -6.96 5.59 -2.56
CA LEU A 29 -6.27 6.06 -1.38
C LEU A 29 -6.19 7.58 -1.44
N THR A 30 -6.69 8.26 -0.43
CA THR A 30 -6.48 9.70 -0.27
C THR A 30 -5.32 9.91 0.68
N VAL A 31 -4.29 10.61 0.23
CA VAL A 31 -3.13 10.98 1.04
C VAL A 31 -3.15 12.48 1.30
N THR A 32 -3.25 12.85 2.56
CA THR A 32 -3.22 14.24 3.04
C THR A 32 -1.91 14.51 3.76
N ALA A 33 -1.38 15.72 3.60
CA ALA A 33 -0.26 16.18 4.42
C ALA A 33 -0.81 16.78 5.71
N LEU A 34 -0.19 16.41 6.83
CA LEU A 34 -0.45 16.99 8.14
C LEU A 34 0.64 18.01 8.49
N GLU A 35 0.42 18.78 9.54
CA GLU A 35 1.44 19.66 10.11
C GLU A 35 2.68 18.86 10.53
N GLY A 36 3.87 19.47 10.48
CA GLY A 36 5.13 18.80 10.80
C GLY A 36 5.64 17.84 9.73
N GLY A 37 4.90 17.65 8.63
CA GLY A 37 5.33 16.81 7.50
C GLY A 37 4.94 15.34 7.62
N ASP A 38 4.09 15.02 8.59
CA ASP A 38 3.37 13.76 8.70
C ASP A 38 2.34 13.62 7.58
N LEU A 39 1.86 12.40 7.38
CA LEU A 39 0.87 12.09 6.36
C LEU A 39 -0.29 11.31 6.97
N GLU A 40 -1.50 11.56 6.49
CA GLU A 40 -2.63 10.68 6.73
C GLU A 40 -3.04 10.01 5.42
N ALA A 41 -3.34 8.72 5.49
CA ALA A 41 -3.83 7.95 4.36
C ALA A 41 -5.17 7.31 4.71
N SER A 42 -6.21 7.63 3.96
CA SER A 42 -7.56 7.09 4.13
C SER A 42 -8.00 6.28 2.91
N PHE A 43 -8.63 5.13 3.17
CA PHE A 43 -9.16 4.25 2.14
C PHE A 43 -10.22 3.31 2.73
N THR A 44 -11.11 2.82 1.89
CA THR A 44 -12.00 1.70 2.20
C THR A 44 -11.54 0.44 1.47
N PHE A 45 -11.82 -0.72 2.04
CA PHE A 45 -11.53 -1.99 1.40
C PHE A 45 -12.59 -3.04 1.71
N LEU A 46 -12.89 -3.86 0.71
CA LEU A 46 -13.81 -4.98 0.84
C LEU A 46 -13.06 -6.24 1.29
N LYS A 47 -13.45 -6.80 2.43
CA LYS A 47 -12.88 -8.04 2.97
C LYS A 47 -14.00 -8.89 3.56
N LYS A 48 -14.04 -10.18 3.20
CA LYS A 48 -15.12 -11.09 3.62
C LYS A 48 -16.53 -10.50 3.40
N ASP A 49 -16.70 -9.83 2.27
CA ASP A 49 -17.95 -9.19 1.84
C ASP A 49 -18.45 -8.06 2.77
N GLN A 50 -17.60 -7.58 3.67
CA GLN A 50 -17.82 -6.39 4.49
C GLN A 50 -16.89 -5.26 4.04
N CYS A 51 -17.43 -4.04 3.99
CA CYS A 51 -16.64 -2.85 3.72
C CYS A 51 -16.02 -2.34 5.01
N HIS A 52 -14.73 -2.06 4.99
CA HIS A 52 -14.01 -1.50 6.13
C HIS A 52 -13.34 -0.20 5.74
N GLU A 53 -13.62 0.85 6.48
CA GLU A 53 -12.90 2.12 6.39
C GLU A 53 -11.62 2.05 7.23
N LYS A 54 -10.57 2.72 6.74
CA LYS A 54 -9.28 2.77 7.42
C LYS A 54 -8.56 4.09 7.15
N GLY A 55 -8.41 4.87 8.21
CA GLY A 55 -7.43 5.95 8.30
C GLY A 55 -6.13 5.44 8.92
N ILE A 56 -4.99 5.90 8.42
CA ILE A 56 -3.66 5.64 8.99
C ILE A 56 -2.89 6.95 9.00
N VAL A 57 -2.59 7.45 10.20
CA VAL A 57 -1.59 8.50 10.40
C VAL A 57 -0.20 7.87 10.34
N MET A 58 0.68 8.50 9.56
CA MET A 58 2.05 8.10 9.27
C MET A 58 2.97 9.24 9.73
N GLU A 59 3.65 8.99 10.84
CA GLU A 59 4.58 9.91 11.49
C GLU A 59 5.93 9.84 10.76
N ARG A 60 6.46 10.97 10.32
CA ARG A 60 7.74 11.03 9.62
C ARG A 60 8.88 10.68 10.58
N VAL A 61 9.82 9.86 10.12
CA VAL A 61 11.00 9.50 10.93
C VAL A 61 12.29 9.61 10.13
N GLY A 62 13.22 10.42 10.61
CA GLY A 62 14.57 10.54 10.04
C GLY A 62 14.54 10.96 8.57
N ASP A 63 14.85 10.01 7.68
CA ASP A 63 15.03 10.27 6.24
C ASP A 63 13.70 10.53 5.51
N PRO A 64 13.72 11.34 4.43
CA PRO A 64 12.58 11.51 3.55
C PRO A 64 12.03 10.18 3.03
N GLY A 65 10.69 10.03 3.07
CA GLY A 65 10.02 8.82 2.60
C GLY A 65 9.88 7.72 3.64
N LYS A 66 10.46 7.86 4.85
CA LYS A 66 10.31 6.90 5.95
C LYS A 66 9.30 7.39 6.97
N TYR A 67 8.38 6.50 7.34
CA TYR A 67 7.32 6.78 8.30
C TYR A 67 7.08 5.61 9.24
N ILE A 68 6.57 5.90 10.43
CA ILE A 68 6.03 4.92 11.37
C ILE A 68 4.53 5.16 11.58
N ALA A 69 3.81 4.09 11.91
CA ALA A 69 2.40 4.16 12.24
C ALA A 69 2.05 3.12 13.30
N LYS A 70 0.86 3.27 13.91
CA LYS A 70 0.33 2.34 14.92
C LYS A 70 1.26 2.17 16.13
N GLY A 71 1.76 3.27 16.67
CA GLY A 71 2.67 3.26 17.82
C GLY A 71 3.97 2.50 17.54
N GLY A 72 4.58 2.74 16.37
CA GLY A 72 5.86 2.14 15.97
C GLY A 72 5.81 0.70 15.43
N LYS A 73 4.65 0.03 15.46
CA LYS A 73 4.52 -1.37 15.00
C LYS A 73 4.51 -1.54 13.48
N LYS A 74 4.34 -0.44 12.74
CA LYS A 74 4.28 -0.43 11.28
C LYS A 74 5.28 0.56 10.73
N HIS A 75 6.27 0.07 10.00
CA HIS A 75 7.20 0.89 9.24
C HIS A 75 6.71 1.01 7.80
N ILE A 76 6.78 2.22 7.25
CA ILE A 76 6.27 2.54 5.92
C ILE A 76 7.35 3.29 5.16
N TYR A 77 7.62 2.83 3.94
CA TYR A 77 8.58 3.44 3.03
C TYR A 77 7.85 3.85 1.76
N LEU A 78 7.95 5.14 1.41
CA LEU A 78 7.42 5.71 0.18
C LEU A 78 8.56 5.93 -0.80
N GLN A 79 8.50 5.25 -1.94
CA GLN A 79 9.50 5.33 -3.00
C GLN A 79 8.86 5.84 -4.28
N GLU A 80 9.34 6.97 -4.80
CA GLU A 80 8.95 7.47 -6.12
C GLU A 80 9.56 6.59 -7.21
N LEU A 81 8.80 6.29 -8.25
CA LEU A 81 9.30 5.58 -9.43
C LEU A 81 9.81 6.57 -10.48
N PRO A 82 10.78 6.17 -11.33
CA PRO A 82 11.17 6.96 -12.50
C PRO A 82 9.99 7.21 -13.46
N VAL A 83 9.01 6.29 -13.45
CA VAL A 83 7.76 6.43 -14.19
C VAL A 83 6.89 7.46 -13.48
N LYS A 84 6.63 8.58 -14.16
CA LYS A 84 5.81 9.69 -13.65
C LYS A 84 4.49 9.19 -13.07
N ASP A 85 4.02 9.84 -12.02
CA ASP A 85 2.71 9.59 -11.42
C ASP A 85 2.54 8.18 -10.85
N HIS A 86 3.66 7.56 -10.44
CA HIS A 86 3.69 6.27 -9.75
C HIS A 86 4.58 6.29 -8.51
N TYR A 87 4.13 5.60 -7.48
CA TYR A 87 4.87 5.40 -6.23
C TYR A 87 4.77 3.95 -5.79
N ILE A 88 5.76 3.51 -5.03
CA ILE A 88 5.74 2.26 -4.29
C ILE A 88 5.57 2.59 -2.81
N ILE A 89 4.62 1.90 -2.17
CA ILE A 89 4.53 1.82 -0.72
C ILE A 89 5.04 0.46 -0.28
N LEU A 90 6.08 0.44 0.53
CA LEU A 90 6.48 -0.74 1.28
C LEU A 90 6.01 -0.60 2.71
N GLY A 91 5.35 -1.62 3.23
CA GLY A 91 4.95 -1.70 4.62
C GLY A 91 5.58 -2.92 5.27
N GLU A 92 6.26 -2.71 6.39
CA GLU A 92 6.68 -3.75 7.31
C GLU A 92 5.81 -3.66 8.57
N CYS A 93 5.06 -4.73 8.87
CA CYS A 93 4.20 -4.80 10.05
C CYS A 93 4.64 -5.96 10.93
N GLN A 94 4.77 -5.71 12.23
CA GLN A 94 4.94 -6.77 13.23
C GLN A 94 3.57 -7.18 13.79
N HIS A 95 3.25 -8.48 13.73
CA HIS A 95 2.03 -9.05 14.30
C HIS A 95 2.30 -10.46 14.83
N ASP A 96 1.98 -10.74 16.09
CA ASP A 96 2.19 -12.02 16.79
C ASP A 96 3.59 -12.62 16.51
N GLU A 97 4.64 -11.84 16.80
CA GLU A 97 6.06 -12.21 16.62
C GLU A 97 6.49 -12.50 15.16
N ARG A 98 5.61 -12.23 14.18
CA ARG A 98 5.89 -12.41 12.76
C ARG A 98 5.97 -11.06 12.05
N THR A 99 7.04 -10.88 11.28
CA THR A 99 7.17 -9.74 10.36
C THR A 99 6.47 -10.04 9.03
N PHE A 100 5.54 -9.16 8.68
CA PHE A 100 4.83 -9.13 7.39
C PHE A 100 5.34 -7.97 6.56
N HIS A 101 5.78 -8.26 5.34
CA HIS A 101 6.19 -7.29 4.35
C HIS A 101 5.13 -7.23 3.26
N MET A 102 4.77 -6.02 2.85
CA MET A 102 3.81 -5.77 1.79
C MET A 102 4.34 -4.66 0.89
N GLY A 103 4.30 -4.88 -0.42
CA GLY A 103 4.56 -3.85 -1.42
C GLY A 103 3.27 -3.50 -2.14
N LYS A 104 3.04 -2.22 -2.39
CA LYS A 104 1.93 -1.72 -3.20
C LYS A 104 2.46 -0.79 -4.27
N LEU A 105 2.02 -0.99 -5.51
CA LEU A 105 2.19 -0.03 -6.59
C LEU A 105 0.99 0.91 -6.61
N LEU A 106 1.27 2.20 -6.57
CA LEU A 106 0.28 3.27 -6.71
C LEU A 106 0.43 3.95 -8.07
N GLY A 107 -0.68 4.43 -8.63
CA GLY A 107 -0.65 5.39 -9.72
C GLY A 107 -1.79 6.40 -9.65
N ARG A 108 -1.66 7.52 -10.37
CA ARG A 108 -2.68 8.58 -10.43
C ARG A 108 -3.92 8.24 -11.26
N SER A 109 -3.83 7.28 -12.16
CA SER A 109 -4.96 6.73 -12.93
C SER A 109 -5.02 5.21 -12.81
N LEU A 110 -6.13 4.61 -13.24
CA LEU A 110 -6.29 3.15 -13.31
C LEU A 110 -5.63 2.52 -14.54
N ASP A 111 -5.11 3.33 -15.45
CA ASP A 111 -4.52 2.85 -16.69
C ASP A 111 -3.33 1.94 -16.40
N VAL A 112 -3.28 0.81 -17.12
CA VAL A 112 -2.18 -0.12 -17.01
C VAL A 112 -0.94 0.53 -17.59
N ASN A 113 0.08 0.72 -16.75
CA ASN A 113 1.39 1.17 -17.16
C ASN A 113 2.38 0.00 -16.99
N VAL A 114 2.80 -0.58 -18.11
CA VAL A 114 3.66 -1.77 -18.15
C VAL A 114 5.04 -1.46 -17.54
N GLU A 115 5.60 -0.29 -17.84
CA GLU A 115 6.89 0.16 -17.31
C GLU A 115 6.86 0.27 -15.78
N ALA A 116 5.79 0.87 -15.22
CA ALA A 116 5.62 0.96 -13.77
C ALA A 116 5.49 -0.41 -13.10
N LEU A 117 4.82 -1.37 -13.75
CA LEU A 117 4.73 -2.74 -13.26
C LEU A 117 6.08 -3.48 -13.31
N GLU A 118 6.88 -3.23 -14.34
CA GLU A 118 8.23 -3.78 -14.46
C GLU A 118 9.17 -3.21 -13.41
N GLU A 119 9.17 -1.89 -13.21
CA GLU A 119 9.94 -1.24 -12.14
C GLU A 119 9.51 -1.73 -10.76
N PHE A 120 8.20 -1.85 -10.52
CA PHE A 120 7.68 -2.46 -9.30
C PHE A 120 8.15 -3.91 -9.13
N ARG A 121 8.17 -4.70 -10.20
CA ARG A 121 8.67 -6.08 -10.17
C ARG A 121 10.18 -6.12 -9.88
N LYS A 122 11.00 -5.30 -10.54
CA LYS A 122 12.44 -5.20 -10.28
C LYS A 122 12.70 -4.80 -8.82
N PHE A 123 12.01 -3.77 -8.35
CA PHE A 123 12.14 -3.27 -6.98
C PHE A 123 11.75 -4.35 -5.96
N THR A 124 10.62 -5.01 -6.16
CA THR A 124 10.17 -6.10 -5.28
C THR A 124 11.07 -7.34 -5.38
N GLN A 125 11.67 -7.63 -6.53
CA GLN A 125 12.66 -8.70 -6.67
C GLN A 125 13.98 -8.37 -5.95
N LEU A 126 14.46 -7.13 -6.06
CA LEU A 126 15.71 -6.65 -5.46
C LEU A 126 15.63 -6.52 -3.93
N CYS A 127 14.53 -5.97 -3.40
CA CYS A 127 14.33 -5.87 -1.95
C CYS A 127 13.92 -7.19 -1.28
N LEU A 128 13.46 -8.19 -2.03
CA LEU A 128 12.89 -9.44 -1.49
C LEU A 128 13.67 -10.69 -1.95
N VAL A 129 14.98 -10.59 -2.19
CA VAL A 129 15.85 -11.76 -2.45
C VAL A 129 15.98 -12.61 -1.18
N ARG A 130 14.95 -13.43 -0.93
CA ARG A 130 15.12 -14.88 -0.75
C ARG A 130 13.82 -15.69 -0.71
N HIS A 131 12.62 -15.12 -0.60
CA HIS A 131 11.42 -15.96 -0.35
C HIS A 131 10.10 -15.49 -0.99
N LEU A 132 10.08 -14.83 -2.17
CA LEU A 132 8.82 -14.59 -2.88
C LEU A 132 8.89 -14.68 -4.40
N LEU A 133 8.71 -15.90 -4.90
CA LEU A 133 7.91 -16.10 -6.11
C LEU A 133 6.60 -16.73 -5.66
N LYS A 134 5.51 -15.94 -5.63
CA LYS A 134 4.14 -16.38 -5.99
C LYS A 134 3.12 -15.25 -5.81
N ARG A 135 2.78 -14.63 -6.96
CA ARG A 135 1.58 -13.84 -7.29
C ARG A 135 1.51 -12.42 -6.70
N ALA A 136 1.96 -11.45 -7.50
CA ALA A 136 1.31 -10.15 -7.51
C ALA A 136 -0.18 -10.35 -7.83
N PHE A 137 -1.05 -9.67 -7.09
CA PHE A 137 -2.48 -9.69 -7.39
C PHE A 137 -2.94 -8.27 -7.65
N PHE A 138 -3.73 -8.13 -8.71
CA PHE A 138 -4.41 -6.91 -9.06
C PHE A 138 -5.61 -6.77 -8.14
N VAL A 139 -5.82 -5.57 -7.62
CA VAL A 139 -6.96 -5.28 -6.75
C VAL A 139 -7.92 -4.42 -7.57
N PRO A 140 -9.10 -4.94 -7.95
CA PRO A 140 -10.13 -4.14 -8.58
C PRO A 140 -10.46 -2.92 -7.72
N THR A 141 -10.55 -1.76 -8.35
CA THR A 141 -10.92 -0.51 -7.68
C THR A 141 -12.42 -0.34 -7.77
N GLU A 142 -13.08 -0.24 -6.62
CA GLU A 142 -14.47 0.16 -6.50
C GLU A 142 -14.69 0.73 -5.10
N ASN A 143 -15.50 1.78 -5.00
CA ASN A 143 -15.90 2.29 -3.70
C ASN A 143 -16.93 1.32 -3.11
N CYS A 144 -16.55 0.59 -2.07
CA CYS A 144 -17.56 0.03 -1.18
C CYS A 144 -17.97 1.12 -0.19
N ILE A 145 -19.28 1.25 0.03
CA ILE A 145 -19.85 2.12 1.05
C ILE A 145 -20.09 1.22 2.27
N PRO A 146 -19.53 1.52 3.45
CA PRO A 146 -19.91 0.81 4.66
C PRO A 146 -21.41 1.03 4.89
N GLU A 147 -22.14 -0.05 5.22
CA GLU A 147 -23.54 0.08 5.64
C GLU A 147 -23.58 1.01 6.85
N SER A 148 -24.14 2.19 6.67
CA SER A 148 -24.49 3.11 7.75
C SER A 148 -25.71 2.52 8.46
N GLU A 149 -25.58 2.22 9.75
CA GLU A 149 -26.74 1.96 10.63
C GLU A 149 -27.72 3.12 10.63
#